data_AF-A0AAU2ELT3-F1
#
_entry.id   AF-A0AAU2ELT3-F1
#
_cell.length_a   1.000
_cell.length_b   1.000
_cell.length_c   1.000
_cell.angle_alpha   90.00
_cell.angle_beta   90.00
_cell.angle_gamma   90.00
#
_symmetry.space_group_name_H-M   'P 1'
#
loop_
_entity.id
_entity.type
_entity.pdbx_description
1 polymer ?
#
loop_
_entity_poly.entity_id
_entity_poly.type
_entity_poly.pdbx_seq_one_letter_code
_entity_poly.pdbx_strand_id
1 'polypeptide(L)'
;MPYASMIKRYAADAERVTERAAEIARMADDSARWTALTALFRDCGKMAAVYADPDGAVVALVEDVAEVFHAERYAVRHPVQELAA
;
A
#
# COMPACT_ATOMS: atom_id res chain seq x y z
N MET A 1 -13.73 1.65 25.63
CA MET A 1 -13.57 0.60 24.60
C MET A 1 -12.40 0.95 23.67
N PRO A 2 -11.14 0.68 24.05
CA PRO A 2 -9.96 1.06 23.27
C PRO A 2 -9.77 0.28 21.95
N TYR A 3 -10.46 -0.86 21.79
CA TYR A 3 -10.38 -1.69 20.58
C TYR A 3 -11.06 -1.07 19.36
N ALA A 4 -12.22 -0.43 19.55
CA ALA A 4 -12.95 0.22 18.45
C ALA A 4 -12.16 1.41 17.84
N SER A 5 -11.32 2.07 18.63
CA SER A 5 -10.42 3.12 18.13
C SER A 5 -9.22 2.56 17.36
N MET A 6 -8.70 1.39 17.74
CA MET A 6 -7.58 0.76 17.04
C MET A 6 -7.98 0.21 15.66
N ILE A 7 -9.18 -0.39 15.55
CA ILE A 7 -9.70 -0.88 14.26
C ILE A 7 -9.89 0.28 13.27
N LYS A 8 -10.47 1.40 13.74
CA LYS A 8 -10.62 2.60 12.90
C LYS A 8 -9.30 3.19 12.46
N ARG A 9 -8.28 3.15 13.34
CA ARG A 9 -6.93 3.61 13.01
C ARG A 9 -6.29 2.73 11.95
N TYR A 10 -6.37 1.41 12.10
CA TYR A 10 -5.86 0.48 11.10
C TYR A 10 -6.49 0.72 9.73
N ALA A 11 -7.82 0.86 9.67
CA ALA A 11 -8.51 1.14 8.41
C ALA A 11 -8.00 2.42 7.72
N ALA A 12 -7.80 3.50 8.48
CA ALA A 12 -7.28 4.76 7.94
C ALA A 12 -5.80 4.64 7.51
N ASP A 13 -5.01 3.90 8.27
CA ASP A 13 -3.61 3.64 7.96
C ASP A 13 -3.48 2.78 6.69
N ALA A 14 -4.31 1.74 6.56
CA ALA A 14 -4.40 0.87 5.38
C ALA A 14 -4.86 1.63 4.13
N GLU A 15 -5.91 2.46 4.23
CA GLU A 15 -6.37 3.34 3.14
C GLU A 15 -5.22 4.25 2.67
N ARG A 16 -4.51 4.88 3.60
CA ARG A 16 -3.40 5.78 3.26
C ARG A 16 -2.25 5.07 2.53
N VAL A 17 -1.86 3.88 2.97
CA VAL A 17 -0.74 3.17 2.34
C VAL A 17 -1.14 2.55 1.00
N THR A 18 -2.38 2.10 0.85
CA THR A 18 -2.90 1.54 -0.41
C THR A 18 -3.07 2.61 -1.49
N GLU A 19 -3.61 3.79 -1.15
CA GLU A 19 -3.66 4.93 -2.08
C GLU A 19 -2.26 5.30 -2.58
N ARG A 20 -1.30 5.39 -1.66
CA ARG A 20 0.09 5.72 -2.00
C ARG A 20 0.75 4.62 -2.85
N ALA A 21 0.46 3.35 -2.58
CA ALA A 21 0.96 2.23 -3.37
C ALA A 21 0.47 2.31 -4.83
N ALA A 22 -0.80 2.67 -5.04
CA ALA A 22 -1.38 2.85 -6.36
C ALA A 22 -0.72 4.01 -7.13
N GLU A 23 -0.49 5.16 -6.47
CA GLU A 23 0.24 6.28 -7.06
C GLU A 23 1.65 5.87 -7.49
N ILE A 24 2.37 5.16 -6.62
CA ILE A 24 3.73 4.68 -6.88
C ILE A 24 3.74 3.70 -8.07
N ALA A 25 2.77 2.77 -8.13
CA ALA A 25 2.67 1.81 -9.22
C ALA A 25 2.54 2.47 -10.61
N ARG A 26 1.91 3.64 -10.68
CA ARG A 26 1.71 4.42 -11.92
C ARG A 26 2.90 5.30 -12.30
N MET A 27 3.93 5.41 -11.45
CA MET A 27 5.14 6.17 -11.77
C MET A 27 5.84 5.57 -13.00
N ALA A 28 6.19 6.43 -13.98
CA ALA A 28 6.87 6.03 -15.21
C ALA A 28 8.34 5.65 -14.99
N ASP A 29 9.04 6.40 -14.14
CA ASP A 29 10.46 6.17 -13.84
C ASP A 29 10.63 5.00 -12.87
N ASP A 30 11.36 3.97 -13.30
CA ASP A 30 11.59 2.75 -12.54
C ASP A 30 12.41 2.98 -11.26
N SER A 31 13.44 3.82 -11.31
CA SER A 31 14.31 4.09 -10.16
C SER A 31 13.56 4.88 -9.08
N ALA A 32 12.83 5.90 -9.49
CA ALA A 32 12.00 6.71 -8.61
C ALA A 32 10.87 5.86 -8.00
N ARG A 33 10.26 4.96 -8.77
CA ARG A 33 9.23 4.05 -8.31
C ARG A 33 9.72 3.11 -7.20
N TRP A 34 10.87 2.45 -7.41
CA TRP A 34 11.44 1.55 -6.39
C TRP A 34 11.89 2.29 -5.13
N THR A 35 12.42 3.50 -5.31
CA THR A 35 12.79 4.39 -4.19
C THR A 35 11.55 4.78 -3.37
N ALA A 36 10.46 5.17 -4.04
CA ALA A 36 9.21 5.53 -3.38
C ALA A 36 8.55 4.33 -2.68
N LEU A 37 8.56 3.14 -3.30
CA LEU A 37 8.02 1.92 -2.68
C LEU A 37 8.80 1.54 -1.41
N THR A 38 10.13 1.63 -1.45
CA THR A 38 10.98 1.38 -0.28
C THR A 38 10.71 2.40 0.85
N ALA A 39 10.49 3.67 0.50
CA ALA A 39 10.10 4.68 1.47
C ALA A 39 8.73 4.38 2.10
N LEU A 40 7.76 3.92 1.30
CA LEU A 40 6.44 3.52 1.78
C LEU A 40 6.53 2.34 2.77
N PHE A 41 7.31 1.30 2.48
CA PHE A 41 7.53 0.19 3.43
C PHE A 41 8.15 0.65 4.74
N ARG A 42 9.07 1.62 4.72
CA ARG A 42 9.61 2.22 5.94
C ARG A 42 8.53 2.95 6.73
N ASP A 43 7.61 3.63 6.06
CA ASP A 43 6.50 4.32 6.71
C ASP A 43 5.48 3.34 7.31
N CYS A 44 5.22 2.18 6.68
CA CYS A 44 4.45 1.08 7.28
C CYS A 44 5.05 0.68 8.63
N GLY A 45 6.39 0.52 8.72
CA GLY A 45 7.06 0.20 9.99
C GLY A 45 6.89 1.30 11.06
N LYS A 46 6.94 2.58 10.68
CA LYS A 46 6.69 3.69 11.62
C LYS A 46 5.24 3.73 12.10
N MET A 47 4.29 3.44 11.22
CA MET A 47 2.86 3.40 11.54
C MET A 47 2.57 2.22 12.47
N ALA A 48 3.14 1.05 12.18
CA ALA A 48 2.98 -0.18 12.96
C ALA A 48 3.48 -0.05 14.41
N ALA A 49 4.48 0.80 14.68
CA ALA A 49 5.09 0.97 16.00
C ALA A 49 4.13 1.42 17.13
N VAL A 50 2.94 1.91 16.78
CA VAL A 50 1.93 2.38 17.75
C VAL A 50 0.86 1.34 18.07
N TYR A 51 0.89 0.19 17.39
CA TYR A 51 -0.07 -0.90 17.58
C TYR A 51 0.37 -1.82 18.72
N ALA A 52 -0.58 -2.56 19.29
CA ALA A 52 -0.29 -3.53 20.36
C ALA A 52 0.59 -4.70 19.87
N ASP A 53 0.46 -5.07 18.59
CA ASP A 53 1.31 -6.01 17.89
C ASP A 53 1.92 -5.32 16.65
N PRO A 54 3.09 -4.67 16.79
CA PRO A 54 3.74 -3.96 15.69
C PRO A 54 4.16 -4.87 14.55
N ASP A 55 4.57 -6.11 14.84
CA ASP A 55 5.05 -7.05 13.83
C ASP A 55 3.88 -7.53 12.97
N GLY A 56 2.75 -7.90 13.59
CA GLY A 56 1.53 -8.22 12.85
C GLY A 56 1.01 -7.04 12.04
N ALA A 57 1.05 -5.83 12.60
CA ALA A 57 0.57 -4.63 11.92
C ALA A 57 1.44 -4.24 10.71
N VAL A 58 2.78 -4.36 10.81
CA VAL A 58 3.65 -4.05 9.66
C VAL A 58 3.49 -5.07 8.54
N VAL A 59 3.34 -6.36 8.87
CA VAL A 59 3.09 -7.41 7.87
C VAL A 59 1.81 -7.11 7.11
N ALA A 60 0.70 -6.87 7.82
CA ALA A 60 -0.58 -6.60 7.19
C ALA A 60 -0.54 -5.35 6.30
N LEU A 61 0.04 -4.24 6.77
CA LEU A 61 0.18 -3.01 5.96
C LEU A 61 1.08 -3.21 4.73
N VAL A 62 2.15 -4.01 4.84
CA VAL A 62 3.04 -4.31 3.71
C VAL A 62 2.37 -5.23 2.69
N GLU A 63 1.59 -6.20 3.14
CA GLU A 63 0.77 -7.06 2.28
C GLU A 63 -0.25 -6.23 1.49
N ASP A 64 -1.00 -5.35 2.16
CA ASP A 64 -1.95 -4.42 1.52
C ASP A 64 -1.26 -3.55 0.44
N VAL A 65 -0.07 -3.02 0.74
CA VAL A 65 0.73 -2.25 -0.22
C VAL A 65 1.16 -3.11 -1.41
N ALA A 66 1.64 -4.34 -1.16
CA ALA A 66 2.11 -5.23 -2.21
C ALA A 66 0.98 -5.64 -3.15
N GLU A 67 -0.18 -6.00 -2.62
CA GLU A 67 -1.37 -6.38 -3.41
C GLU A 67 -1.79 -5.24 -4.35
N VAL A 68 -1.98 -4.03 -3.80
CA VAL A 68 -2.41 -2.87 -4.60
C VAL A 68 -1.33 -2.47 -5.60
N PHE A 69 -0.06 -2.45 -5.20
CA PHE A 69 1.03 -2.15 -6.11
C PHE A 69 1.07 -3.13 -7.29
N HIS A 70 0.92 -4.44 -7.04
CA HIS A 70 0.92 -5.45 -8.08
C HIS A 70 -0.29 -5.32 -9.01
N ALA A 71 -1.49 -5.13 -8.46
CA ALA A 71 -2.71 -4.95 -9.24
C ALA A 71 -2.62 -3.73 -10.18
N GLU A 72 -2.16 -2.60 -9.66
CA GLU A 72 -2.00 -1.36 -10.44
C GLU A 72 -0.87 -1.47 -11.48
N ARG A 73 0.26 -2.13 -11.14
CA ARG A 73 1.32 -2.41 -12.12
C ARG A 73 0.84 -3.30 -13.25
N TYR A 74 -0.02 -4.27 -12.95
CA TYR A 74 -0.63 -5.12 -13.96
C TYR A 74 -1.55 -4.30 -14.86
N ALA A 75 -2.44 -3.49 -14.29
CA ALA A 75 -3.36 -2.62 -15.05
C ALA A 75 -2.62 -1.62 -15.97
N VAL A 76 -1.51 -1.03 -15.51
CA VAL A 76 -0.68 -0.13 -16.33
C VAL A 76 -0.01 -0.85 -17.50
N ARG A 77 0.38 -2.11 -17.33
CA ARG A 77 1.05 -2.92 -18.37
C ARG A 77 0.07 -3.59 -19.34
N HIS A 78 -1.13 -3.87 -18.86
CA HIS A 78 -2.21 -4.49 -19.60
C HIS A 78 -3.42 -3.57 -19.52
N PRO A 79 -3.34 -2.34 -20.05
CA PRO A 79 -4.54 -1.52 -20.19
C PRO A 79 -5.50 -2.37 -21.02
N VAL A 80 -6.66 -2.67 -20.44
CA VAL A 80 -7.66 -3.54 -21.06
C VAL A 80 -7.77 -3.11 -22.51
N GLN A 81 -7.40 -4.01 -23.43
CA GLN A 81 -7.79 -3.86 -24.82
C GLN A 81 -9.31 -3.85 -24.77
N GLU A 82 -9.89 -2.65 -24.75
CA GLU A 82 -11.30 -2.46 -25.03
C GLU A 82 -11.50 -3.13 -26.39
N LEU A 83 -12.10 -4.33 -26.34
CA LEU A 83 -12.59 -5.05 -27.49
C LEU A 83 -13.65 -4.16 -28.12
N ALA A 84 -13.21 -3.31 -29.04
CA ALA A 84 -14.04 -2.80 -30.10
C ALA A 84 -14.46 -4.02 -30.94
N ALA A 85 -15.62 -4.57 -30.60
CA ALA A 85 -16.38 -5.52 -31.41
C ALA A 85 -17.84 -5.06 -31.46
#